data_AF-A0A357EJ08-F1
#
_entry.id   AF-A0A357EJ08-F1
#
_cell.length_a   1.000
_cell.length_b   1.000
_cell.length_c   1.000
_cell.angle_alpha   90.00
_cell.angle_beta   90.00
_cell.angle_gamma   90.00
#
_symmetry.space_group_name_H-M   'P 1'
#
loop_
_entity.id
_entity.type
_entity.pdbx_description
1 polymer ?
#
loop_
_entity_poly.entity_id
_entity_poly.type
_entity_poly.pdbx_seq_one_letter_code
_entity_poly.pdbx_strand_id
1 'polypeptide(L)'
;DNEGWIRDIVMKPASTTLTFGWCFAVWTPVFSEFLHQFLRADETTRKMGQLANTTNDPGGDLAVGVVFQQALKAGLRMQSVTFPHDRYLDIGTPDNLAKAVRQQAAE
;
A
#
# COMPACT_ATOMS: atom_id res chain seq x y z
N ASP A 1 -3.13 15.05 -3.96
CA ASP A 1 -3.02 16.50 -4.26
C ASP A 1 -3.52 17.26 -3.02
N ASN A 2 -3.77 18.56 -3.12
CA ASN A 2 -4.19 19.37 -1.97
C ASN A 2 -5.59 19.00 -1.43
N GLU A 3 -6.39 18.28 -2.21
CA GLU A 3 -7.72 17.78 -1.81
C GLU A 3 -7.65 16.33 -1.31
N GLY A 4 -6.44 15.77 -1.17
CA GLY A 4 -6.24 14.39 -0.75
C GLY A 4 -6.54 13.37 -1.84
N TRP A 5 -6.75 13.76 -3.11
CA TRP A 5 -6.86 12.77 -4.19
C TRP A 5 -5.49 12.16 -4.48
N ILE A 6 -5.44 10.83 -4.46
CA ILE A 6 -4.24 10.09 -4.82
C ILE A 6 -4.04 10.20 -6.34
N ARG A 7 -2.86 10.68 -6.75
CA ARG A 7 -2.49 10.83 -8.16
C ARG A 7 -1.52 9.75 -8.62
N ASP A 8 -0.69 9.28 -7.70
CA ASP A 8 0.27 8.20 -7.93
C ASP A 8 0.59 7.50 -6.61
N ILE A 9 1.05 6.26 -6.70
CA ILE A 9 1.53 5.44 -5.58
C ILE A 9 2.91 4.93 -5.98
N VAL A 10 3.93 5.23 -5.18
CA VAL A 10 5.30 4.76 -5.43
C VAL A 10 5.61 3.58 -4.53
N MET A 11 5.82 2.41 -5.12
CA MET A 11 6.11 1.17 -4.39
C MET A 11 7.59 1.09 -4.03
N LYS A 12 7.88 0.91 -2.73
CA LYS A 12 9.21 0.61 -2.16
C LYS A 12 10.40 1.24 -2.90
N PRO A 13 10.43 2.59 -3.04
CA PRO A 13 11.54 3.25 -3.72
C PRO A 13 12.84 3.04 -2.92
N ALA A 14 13.96 2.84 -3.62
CA ALA A 14 15.27 2.67 -2.97
C ALA A 14 15.69 3.90 -2.14
N SER A 15 15.24 5.08 -2.53
CA SER A 15 15.34 6.33 -1.79
C SER A 15 14.14 7.21 -2.15
N THR A 16 13.63 7.99 -1.20
CA THR A 16 12.45 8.82 -1.41
C THR A 16 12.44 10.07 -0.54
N THR A 17 11.88 11.15 -1.09
CA THR A 17 11.52 12.37 -0.35
C THR A 17 10.04 12.40 0.02
N LEU A 18 9.27 11.35 -0.33
CA LEU A 18 7.87 11.24 0.03
C LEU A 18 7.73 11.10 1.55
N THR A 19 6.88 11.95 2.14
CA THR A 19 6.67 12.02 3.59
C THR A 19 5.48 11.20 4.07
N PHE A 20 4.72 10.60 3.15
CA PHE A 20 3.51 9.86 3.46
C PHE A 20 3.64 8.40 3.01
N GLY A 21 3.38 7.50 3.94
CA GLY A 21 3.05 6.09 3.69
C GLY A 21 1.59 5.82 4.03
N TRP A 22 1.12 4.61 3.77
CA TRP A 22 -0.22 4.16 4.14
C TRP A 22 -0.12 3.05 5.19
N CYS A 23 -1.00 3.10 6.20
CA CYS A 23 -1.04 2.12 7.29
C CYS A 23 -2.17 1.10 7.08
N PHE A 24 -3.33 1.59 6.64
CA PHE A 24 -4.46 0.77 6.25
C PHE A 24 -5.19 1.43 5.09
N ALA A 25 -6.00 0.66 4.39
CA ALA A 25 -6.90 1.13 3.37
C ALA A 25 -8.30 0.58 3.64
N VAL A 26 -9.30 1.40 3.37
CA VAL A 26 -10.70 0.99 3.36
C VAL A 26 -11.24 1.21 1.97
N TRP A 27 -12.12 0.32 1.51
CA TRP A 27 -12.66 0.42 0.16
C TRP A 27 -14.09 -0.08 0.10
N THR A 28 -14.83 0.45 -0.86
CA THR A 28 -16.18 0.01 -1.18
C THR A 28 -16.12 -1.27 -2.03
N PRO A 29 -17.25 -1.97 -2.23
CA PRO A 29 -17.30 -3.15 -3.11
C PRO A 29 -16.79 -2.91 -4.54
N VAL A 30 -16.77 -1.67 -5.01
CA VAL A 30 -16.24 -1.29 -6.33
C VAL A 30 -14.78 -1.73 -6.49
N PHE A 31 -13.94 -1.51 -5.46
CA PHE A 31 -12.54 -1.95 -5.52
C PHE A 31 -12.41 -3.46 -5.42
N SER A 32 -13.22 -4.13 -4.60
CA SER A 32 -13.20 -5.59 -4.48
C SER A 32 -13.55 -6.27 -5.82
N GLU A 33 -14.54 -5.73 -6.53
CA GLU A 33 -14.89 -6.21 -7.88
C GLU A 33 -13.74 -5.98 -8.86
N PHE A 34 -13.15 -4.77 -8.86
CA PHE A 34 -11.96 -4.48 -9.65
C PHE A 34 -10.81 -5.45 -9.36
N LEU A 35 -10.51 -5.72 -8.08
CA LEU A 35 -9.46 -6.64 -7.65
C LEU A 35 -9.69 -8.04 -8.24
N HIS A 36 -10.91 -8.58 -8.15
CA HIS A 36 -11.22 -9.89 -8.71
C HIS A 36 -11.06 -9.92 -10.23
N GLN A 37 -11.57 -8.91 -10.93
CA GLN A 37 -11.45 -8.81 -12.39
C GLN A 37 -9.99 -8.69 -12.82
N PHE A 38 -9.23 -7.84 -12.12
CA PHE A 38 -7.81 -7.64 -12.37
C PHE A 38 -7.01 -8.93 -12.19
N LEU A 39 -7.21 -9.67 -11.09
CA LEU A 39 -6.50 -10.92 -10.83
C LEU A 39 -6.85 -12.04 -11.81
N ARG A 40 -8.10 -12.09 -12.30
CA ARG A 40 -8.57 -13.11 -13.26
C ARG A 40 -8.24 -12.79 -14.71
N ALA A 41 -7.81 -11.56 -15.02
CA ALA A 41 -7.50 -11.19 -16.39
C ALA A 41 -6.30 -11.98 -16.92
N ASP A 42 -6.42 -12.49 -18.16
CA ASP A 42 -5.36 -13.22 -18.85
C ASP A 42 -4.06 -12.40 -18.93
N GLU A 43 -4.18 -11.10 -19.15
CA GLU A 43 -3.04 -10.19 -19.21
C GLU A 43 -2.29 -10.17 -17.87
N THR A 44 -3.00 -10.03 -16.75
CA THR A 44 -2.42 -10.06 -15.41
C THR A 44 -1.75 -11.40 -15.14
N THR A 45 -2.38 -12.49 -15.52
CA THR A 45 -1.83 -13.85 -15.35
C THR A 45 -0.51 -14.00 -16.11
N ARG A 46 -0.44 -13.54 -17.35
CA ARG A 46 0.79 -13.57 -18.17
C ARG A 46 1.89 -12.67 -17.63
N LYS A 47 1.52 -11.53 -17.02
CA LYS A 47 2.46 -10.54 -16.48
C LYS A 47 2.75 -10.74 -14.98
N MET A 48 2.23 -11.79 -14.35
CA MET A 48 2.27 -11.95 -12.90
C MET A 48 3.69 -11.89 -12.34
N GLY A 49 4.66 -12.54 -12.97
CA GLY A 49 6.07 -12.50 -12.52
C GLY A 49 6.72 -11.11 -12.57
N GLN A 50 6.23 -10.21 -13.42
CA GLN A 50 6.70 -8.81 -13.46
C GLN A 50 5.99 -7.95 -12.40
N LEU A 51 4.70 -8.19 -12.18
CA LEU A 51 3.88 -7.46 -11.22
C LEU A 51 4.24 -7.84 -9.77
N ALA A 52 4.47 -9.12 -9.52
CA ALA A 52 4.86 -9.68 -8.24
C ALA A 52 6.39 -9.74 -8.07
N ASN A 53 7.10 -8.73 -8.58
CA ASN A 53 8.56 -8.64 -8.54
C ASN A 53 9.07 -8.70 -7.09
N THR A 54 10.10 -9.50 -6.85
CA THR A 54 10.74 -9.69 -5.54
C THR A 54 11.39 -8.43 -4.95
N THR A 55 11.63 -7.43 -5.80
CA THR A 55 12.02 -6.08 -5.36
C THR A 55 10.93 -5.45 -4.49
N ASN A 56 9.65 -5.69 -4.84
CA ASN A 56 8.51 -5.21 -4.09
C ASN A 56 8.09 -6.18 -2.99
N ASP A 57 8.27 -7.48 -3.17
CA ASP A 57 8.00 -8.48 -2.13
C ASP A 57 8.91 -9.71 -2.28
N PRO A 58 9.87 -9.95 -1.38
CA PRO A 58 10.76 -11.11 -1.45
C PRO A 58 10.03 -12.46 -1.57
N GLY A 59 8.78 -12.56 -1.09
CA GLY A 59 7.94 -13.76 -1.22
C GLY A 59 7.40 -14.02 -2.63
N GLY A 60 7.51 -13.05 -3.54
CA GLY A 60 6.94 -13.12 -4.89
C GLY A 60 5.42 -12.96 -4.92
N ASP A 61 4.83 -12.45 -3.84
CA ASP A 61 3.40 -12.14 -3.78
C ASP A 61 3.10 -10.79 -4.45
N LEU A 62 1.90 -10.69 -5.02
CA LEU A 62 1.45 -9.45 -5.62
C LEU A 62 1.03 -8.45 -4.52
N ALA A 63 1.89 -7.48 -4.24
CA ALA A 63 1.59 -6.43 -3.29
C ALA A 63 0.32 -5.66 -3.68
N VAL A 64 -0.62 -5.47 -2.74
CA VAL A 64 -1.89 -4.75 -2.98
C VAL A 64 -1.69 -3.32 -3.47
N GLY A 65 -0.58 -2.67 -3.10
CA GLY A 65 -0.21 -1.35 -3.64
C GLY A 65 -0.03 -1.34 -5.16
N VAL A 66 0.41 -2.45 -5.76
CA VAL A 66 0.46 -2.62 -7.22
C VAL A 66 -0.97 -2.66 -7.78
N VAL A 67 -1.91 -3.33 -7.11
CA VAL A 67 -3.31 -3.34 -7.53
C VAL A 67 -3.91 -1.94 -7.46
N PHE A 68 -3.62 -1.16 -6.41
CA PHE A 68 -4.05 0.25 -6.33
C PHE A 68 -3.50 1.09 -7.49
N GLN A 69 -2.23 0.90 -7.89
CA GLN A 69 -1.71 1.58 -9.08
C GLN A 69 -2.50 1.23 -10.35
N GLN A 70 -2.89 -0.05 -10.53
CA GLN A 70 -3.70 -0.46 -11.67
C GLN A 70 -5.12 0.09 -11.60
N ALA A 71 -5.71 0.16 -10.40
CA ALA A 71 -7.01 0.79 -10.18
C ALA A 71 -7.00 2.27 -10.55
N LEU A 72 -5.96 3.03 -10.16
CA LEU A 72 -5.78 4.43 -10.57
C LEU A 72 -5.71 4.57 -12.09
N LYS A 73 -4.92 3.71 -12.74
CA LYS A 73 -4.79 3.70 -14.22
C LYS A 73 -6.11 3.37 -14.91
N ALA A 74 -6.93 2.52 -14.31
CA ALA A 74 -8.27 2.20 -14.77
C ALA A 74 -9.32 3.28 -14.44
N GLY A 75 -8.94 4.37 -13.78
CA GLY A 75 -9.80 5.52 -13.47
C GLY A 75 -10.54 5.42 -12.13
N LEU A 76 -10.28 4.40 -11.31
CA LEU A 76 -10.81 4.37 -9.95
C LEU A 76 -10.19 5.50 -9.15
N ARG A 77 -11.03 6.25 -8.44
CA ARG A 77 -10.59 7.37 -7.60
C ARG A 77 -10.33 6.87 -6.18
N MET A 78 -9.24 7.34 -5.59
CA MET A 78 -8.90 7.07 -4.19
C MET A 78 -8.50 8.37 -3.49
N GLN A 79 -8.86 8.48 -2.22
CA GLN A 79 -8.46 9.59 -1.36
C GLN A 79 -7.59 9.11 -0.22
N SER A 80 -6.62 9.96 0.16
CA SER A 80 -5.82 9.80 1.36
C SER A 80 -6.48 10.53 2.53
N VAL A 81 -6.41 9.94 3.72
CA VAL A 81 -6.64 10.63 4.99
C VAL A 81 -5.31 10.71 5.72
N THR A 82 -4.88 11.92 6.07
CA THR A 82 -3.65 12.16 6.82
C THR A 82 -3.97 12.45 8.28
N PHE A 83 -3.07 12.02 9.15
CA PHE A 83 -3.17 12.23 10.60
C PHE A 83 -2.02 13.15 11.03
N PRO A 84 -2.15 14.48 10.91
CA PRO A 84 -1.02 15.42 11.02
C PRO A 84 -0.42 15.52 12.43
N HIS A 85 -1.19 15.12 13.45
CA HIS A 85 -0.78 15.18 14.85
C HIS A 85 -0.52 13.81 15.47
N ASP A 86 -0.84 12.74 14.74
CA ASP A 86 -0.68 11.38 15.24
C ASP A 86 0.65 10.79 14.80
N ARG A 87 1.07 9.76 15.51
CA ARG A 87 2.28 9.00 15.23
C ARG A 87 1.91 7.54 15.16
N TYR A 88 2.52 6.82 14.23
CA TYR A 88 2.41 5.38 14.17
C TYR A 88 3.78 4.75 14.40
N LEU A 89 3.77 3.52 14.94
CA LEU A 89 4.94 2.67 15.05
C LEU A 89 4.59 1.33 14.38
N ASP A 90 5.23 1.05 13.25
CA ASP A 90 5.09 -0.24 12.59
C ASP A 90 5.85 -1.31 13.39
N ILE A 91 5.11 -2.22 14.02
CA ILE A 91 5.65 -3.31 14.85
C ILE A 91 6.01 -4.57 14.05
N GLY A 92 6.13 -4.48 12.72
CA GLY A 92 6.53 -5.60 11.85
C GLY A 92 7.95 -6.11 12.06
N THR A 93 8.77 -5.47 12.90
CA THR A 93 10.13 -5.92 13.26
C THR A 93 10.27 -6.16 14.76
N PRO A 94 11.15 -7.08 15.21
CA PRO A 94 11.39 -7.31 16.64
C PRO A 94 11.78 -6.04 17.40
N ASP A 95 12.62 -5.19 16.80
CA ASP A 95 13.08 -3.94 17.40
C ASP A 95 11.95 -2.94 17.60
N ASN A 96 11.09 -2.77 16.58
CA ASN A 96 9.95 -1.86 16.69
C ASN A 96 8.88 -2.41 17.64
N LEU A 97 8.67 -3.72 17.69
CA LEU A 97 7.79 -4.34 18.69
C LEU A 97 8.31 -4.09 20.11
N ALA A 98 9.60 -4.34 20.36
CA ALA A 98 10.21 -4.08 21.67
C ALA A 98 10.12 -2.59 22.06
N LYS A 99 10.24 -1.69 21.08
CA LYS A 99 10.03 -0.26 21.29
C LYS A 99 8.59 0.06 21.68
N ALA A 100 7.60 -0.52 21.01
CA ALA A 100 6.18 -0.32 21.32
C ALA A 100 5.85 -0.75 22.76
N VAL A 101 6.33 -1.93 23.17
CA VAL A 101 6.12 -2.46 24.53
C VAL A 101 6.71 -1.53 25.60
N ARG A 102 7.90 -0.98 25.38
CA ARG A 102 8.51 -0.02 26.32
C ARG A 102 7.72 1.29 26.41
N GLN A 103 7.17 1.77 25.29
CA GLN A 103 6.36 2.98 25.27
C GLN A 103 5.03 2.77 26.02
N GLN A 104 4.37 1.64 25.79
CA GLN A 104 3.12 1.28 26.47
C GLN A 104 3.31 1.14 28.00
N ALA A 105 4.43 0.58 28.46
CA ALA A 105 4.68 0.40 29.90
C ALA A 105 5.06 1.71 30.63
N ALA A 106 5.35 2.78 29.89
CA ALA A 106 5.72 4.09 30.44
C ALA A 106 4.53 5.07 30.51
N GLU A 107 3.38 4.68 29.97
CA GLU A 107 2.08 5.38 30.06
C GLU A 107 1.28 4.87 31.27
#